data_AF-A0A7V9HSE4-F1
#
_entry.id   AF-A0A7V9HSE4-F1
#
_cell.length_a   1.000
_cell.length_b   1.000
_cell.length_c   1.000
_cell.angle_alpha   90.00
_cell.angle_beta   90.00
_cell.angle_gamma   90.00
#
_symmetry.space_group_name_H-M   'P 1'
#
loop_
_entity.id
_entity.type
_entity.pdbx_description
1 polymer ?
#
loop_
_entity_poly.entity_id
_entity_poly.type
_entity_poly.pdbx_seq_one_letter_code
_entity_poly.pdbx_strand_id
1 'polypeptide(L)'
;MRDDQWEMQMPPDFPMAQEDDGVTLRRVVNHHAYDEAWVPDTLAGRTMDEAGSDKFDGDLLGADPKASFAALVDTAGAAVEEIDDLERTTHLTYGDFPAREYLTHITTFRGLRAYDIAKVIGADTQLPPDLVQGLWDEVAPHAEEWRALGVFGSRVEVPDDANLQDQLLGLTGRDPWQS
;
A
#
# COMPACT_ATOMS: atom_id res chain seq x y z
N MET A 1 -12.69 -1.52 -10.25
CA MET A 1 -12.05 -2.66 -10.94
C MET A 1 -13.10 -3.49 -11.64
N ARG A 2 -12.89 -3.83 -12.92
CA ARG A 2 -13.81 -4.66 -13.71
C ARG A 2 -13.41 -6.14 -13.60
N ASP A 3 -14.38 -7.05 -13.75
CA ASP A 3 -14.15 -8.49 -13.52
C ASP A 3 -13.27 -9.14 -14.60
N ASP A 4 -13.18 -8.54 -15.78
CA ASP A 4 -12.30 -8.97 -16.87
C ASP A 4 -10.82 -8.61 -16.67
N GLN A 5 -10.49 -7.85 -15.61
CA GLN A 5 -9.13 -7.32 -15.40
C GLN A 5 -8.27 -8.17 -14.45
N TRP A 6 -8.84 -9.12 -13.71
CA TRP A 6 -8.12 -9.87 -12.66
C TRP A 6 -6.89 -10.63 -13.18
N GLU A 7 -7.00 -11.21 -14.37
CA GLU A 7 -5.91 -11.98 -15.01
C GLU A 7 -5.04 -11.12 -15.94
N MET A 8 -5.25 -9.80 -15.95
CA MET A 8 -4.39 -8.89 -16.70
C MET A 8 -2.97 -8.93 -16.13
N GLN A 9 -1.97 -9.06 -17.01
CA GLN A 9 -0.57 -8.94 -16.61
C GLN A 9 -0.26 -7.49 -16.24
N MET A 10 0.41 -7.32 -15.11
CA MET A 10 0.94 -6.04 -14.68
C MET A 10 2.16 -5.68 -15.56
N PRO A 11 2.41 -4.39 -15.81
CA PRO A 11 3.61 -3.94 -16.50
C PRO A 11 4.88 -4.48 -15.82
N PRO A 12 5.94 -4.84 -16.58
CA PRO A 12 7.17 -5.41 -16.01
C PRO A 12 7.87 -4.49 -14.99
N ASP A 13 7.70 -3.19 -15.12
CA ASP A 13 8.22 -2.16 -14.23
C ASP A 13 7.35 -1.90 -13.01
N PHE A 14 6.18 -2.55 -12.90
CA PHE A 14 5.34 -2.44 -11.71
C PHE A 14 6.13 -2.95 -10.48
N PRO A 15 6.16 -2.24 -9.34
CA PRO A 15 7.06 -2.56 -8.22
C PRO A 15 6.85 -3.91 -7.48
N MET A 16 6.03 -4.81 -8.02
CA MET A 16 5.87 -6.21 -7.60
C MET A 16 6.14 -7.22 -8.74
N ALA A 17 6.13 -6.76 -10.00
CA ALA A 17 6.32 -7.58 -11.18
C ALA A 17 7.79 -7.87 -11.49
N GLN A 18 8.71 -7.16 -10.85
CA GLN A 18 10.16 -7.33 -11.08
C GLN A 18 10.71 -8.66 -10.53
N GLU A 19 9.96 -9.35 -9.66
CA GLU A 19 10.40 -10.61 -9.04
C GLU A 19 9.91 -11.86 -9.77
N ASP A 20 8.91 -11.74 -10.66
CA ASP A 20 8.30 -12.88 -11.36
C ASP A 20 7.73 -12.46 -12.72
N ASP A 21 8.07 -13.19 -13.79
CA ASP A 21 7.55 -12.95 -15.13
C ASP A 21 6.03 -13.25 -15.15
N GLY A 22 5.20 -12.21 -15.25
CA GLY A 22 3.76 -12.36 -15.48
C GLY A 22 2.86 -12.21 -14.25
N VAL A 23 3.26 -11.41 -13.25
CA VAL A 23 2.39 -11.02 -12.12
C VAL A 23 1.06 -10.45 -12.64
N THR A 24 -0.06 -11.03 -12.22
CA THR A 24 -1.41 -10.56 -12.57
C THR A 24 -1.93 -9.52 -11.59
N LEU A 25 -2.95 -8.75 -11.98
CA LEU A 25 -3.66 -7.85 -11.08
C LEU A 25 -4.19 -8.60 -9.85
N ARG A 26 -4.72 -9.82 -10.02
CA ARG A 26 -5.16 -10.68 -8.91
C ARG A 26 -4.02 -10.95 -7.93
N ARG A 27 -2.81 -11.25 -8.42
CA ARG A 27 -1.64 -11.51 -7.57
C ARG A 27 -1.25 -10.26 -6.77
N VAL A 28 -1.27 -9.09 -7.39
CA VAL A 28 -1.03 -7.81 -6.70
C VAL A 28 -2.07 -7.55 -5.61
N VAL A 29 -3.36 -7.69 -5.94
CA VAL A 29 -4.43 -7.46 -4.96
C VAL A 29 -4.42 -8.51 -3.85
N ASN A 30 -4.04 -9.77 -4.15
CA ASN A 30 -3.90 -10.81 -3.12
C ASN A 30 -2.73 -10.52 -2.17
N HIS A 31 -1.66 -9.90 -2.65
CA HIS A 31 -0.58 -9.42 -1.78
C HIS A 31 -1.07 -8.33 -0.82
N HIS A 32 -1.88 -7.37 -1.31
CA HIS A 32 -2.54 -6.42 -0.42
C HIS A 32 -3.53 -7.09 0.53
N ALA A 33 -4.27 -8.09 0.08
CA ALA A 33 -5.18 -8.86 0.94
C ALA A 33 -4.41 -9.52 2.09
N TYR A 34 -3.21 -10.04 1.81
CA TYR A 34 -2.30 -10.58 2.82
C TYR A 34 -1.88 -9.49 3.82
N ASP A 35 -1.45 -8.32 3.33
CA ASP A 35 -1.08 -7.20 4.21
C ASP A 35 -2.26 -6.70 5.07
N GLU A 36 -3.49 -6.64 4.51
CA GLU A 36 -4.70 -6.27 5.24
C GLU A 36 -5.05 -7.28 6.33
N ALA A 37 -4.92 -8.57 6.04
CA ALA A 37 -5.25 -9.64 6.97
C ALA A 37 -4.38 -9.63 8.25
N TRP A 38 -3.15 -9.13 8.14
CA TRP A 38 -2.22 -9.02 9.27
C TRP A 38 -2.47 -7.82 10.18
N VAL A 39 -3.15 -6.76 9.71
CA VAL A 39 -3.37 -5.52 10.48
C VAL A 39 -3.87 -5.77 11.91
N PRO A 40 -4.88 -6.62 12.17
CA PRO A 40 -5.37 -6.85 13.52
C PRO A 40 -4.33 -7.47 14.46
N ASP A 41 -3.57 -8.47 14.00
CA ASP A 41 -2.53 -9.12 14.81
C ASP A 41 -1.34 -8.17 15.04
N THR A 42 -0.96 -7.42 14.01
CA THR A 42 0.12 -6.42 14.10
C THR A 42 -0.23 -5.33 15.12
N LEU A 43 -1.45 -4.78 15.08
CA LEU A 43 -1.92 -3.77 16.03
C LEU A 43 -2.15 -4.31 17.45
N ALA A 44 -2.36 -5.62 17.58
CA ALA A 44 -2.37 -6.30 18.87
C ALA A 44 -0.96 -6.56 19.42
N GLY A 45 0.10 -6.20 18.68
CA GLY A 45 1.50 -6.40 19.06
C GLY A 45 1.94 -7.87 19.02
N ARG A 46 1.26 -8.72 18.24
CA ARG A 46 1.64 -10.12 18.10
C ARG A 46 2.79 -10.27 17.11
N THR A 47 3.72 -11.16 17.43
CA THR A 47 4.72 -11.66 16.48
C THR A 47 4.08 -12.67 15.50
N MET A 48 4.74 -12.90 14.36
CA MET A 48 4.30 -13.95 13.41
C MET A 48 4.27 -15.34 14.06
N ASP A 49 5.21 -15.64 14.96
CA ASP A 49 5.24 -16.93 15.67
C ASP A 49 4.04 -17.12 16.61
N GLU A 50 3.57 -16.05 17.25
CA GLU A 50 2.40 -16.09 18.13
C GLU A 50 1.08 -16.17 17.35
N ALA A 51 1.01 -15.52 16.18
CA ALA A 51 -0.18 -15.52 15.34
C ALA A 51 -0.30 -16.78 14.46
N GLY A 52 0.83 -17.43 14.14
CA GLY A 52 0.95 -18.51 13.17
C GLY A 52 1.47 -17.97 11.83
N SER A 53 2.70 -18.33 11.46
CA SER A 53 3.39 -17.77 10.30
C SER A 53 2.76 -18.11 8.95
N ASP A 54 1.97 -19.19 8.89
CA ASP A 54 1.25 -19.68 7.71
C ASP A 54 -0.25 -19.28 7.70
N LYS A 55 -0.69 -18.50 8.70
CA LYS A 55 -2.11 -18.20 8.94
C LYS A 55 -2.84 -17.59 7.73
N PHE A 56 -2.15 -16.79 6.93
CA PHE A 56 -2.72 -16.06 5.80
C PHE A 56 -2.10 -16.45 4.45
N ASP A 57 -1.47 -17.62 4.38
CA ASP A 57 -0.89 -18.12 3.14
C ASP A 57 -1.97 -18.44 2.09
N GLY A 58 -1.63 -18.17 0.82
CA GLY A 58 -2.42 -18.59 -0.33
C GLY A 58 -3.38 -17.53 -0.88
N ASP A 59 -4.52 -18.00 -1.40
CA ASP A 59 -5.52 -17.17 -2.07
C ASP A 59 -6.57 -16.67 -1.07
N LEU A 60 -6.42 -15.42 -0.65
CA LEU A 60 -7.32 -14.73 0.27
C LEU A 60 -8.51 -14.07 -0.46
N LEU A 61 -8.45 -14.00 -1.79
CA LEU A 61 -9.48 -13.37 -2.60
C LEU A 61 -10.60 -14.36 -2.95
N GLY A 62 -10.25 -15.62 -3.20
CA GLY A 62 -11.21 -16.69 -3.48
C GLY A 62 -12.12 -16.38 -4.69
N ALA A 63 -13.36 -16.89 -4.65
CA ALA A 63 -14.30 -16.79 -5.77
C ALA A 63 -14.90 -15.38 -5.98
N ASP A 64 -14.99 -14.58 -4.92
CA ASP A 64 -15.46 -13.19 -4.98
C ASP A 64 -14.35 -12.25 -4.47
N PRO A 65 -13.37 -11.91 -5.33
CA PRO A 65 -12.19 -11.15 -4.92
C PRO A 65 -12.54 -9.77 -4.35
N LYS A 66 -13.62 -9.15 -4.83
CA LYS A 66 -14.04 -7.81 -4.37
C LYS A 66 -14.63 -7.89 -2.97
N ALA A 67 -15.55 -8.82 -2.74
CA ALA A 67 -16.16 -9.00 -1.44
C ALA A 67 -15.15 -9.46 -0.39
N SER A 68 -14.26 -10.41 -0.75
CA SER A 68 -13.23 -10.89 0.17
C SER A 68 -12.26 -9.77 0.58
N PHE A 69 -11.79 -8.97 -0.39
CA PHE A 69 -10.92 -7.84 -0.08
C PHE A 69 -11.62 -6.78 0.77
N ALA A 70 -12.88 -6.45 0.46
CA ALA A 70 -13.66 -5.51 1.27
C ALA A 70 -13.83 -5.99 2.72
N ALA A 71 -14.09 -7.28 2.94
CA ALA A 71 -14.21 -7.84 4.28
C ALA A 71 -12.90 -7.76 5.09
N LEU A 72 -11.75 -7.92 4.42
CA LEU A 72 -10.44 -7.74 5.05
C LEU A 72 -10.21 -6.28 5.44
N VAL A 73 -10.55 -5.34 4.55
CA VAL A 73 -10.49 -3.90 4.84
C VAL A 73 -11.40 -3.52 6.00
N ASP A 74 -12.64 -4.04 6.05
CA ASP A 74 -13.57 -3.80 7.16
C ASP A 74 -12.98 -4.32 8.49
N THR A 75 -12.35 -5.49 8.47
CA THR A 75 -11.72 -6.10 9.65
C THR A 75 -10.50 -5.28 10.12
N ALA A 76 -9.64 -4.86 9.18
CA ALA A 76 -8.50 -4.02 9.46
C ALA A 76 -8.94 -2.64 10.00
N GLY A 77 -9.97 -2.04 9.41
CA GLY A 77 -10.56 -0.78 9.85
C GLY A 77 -11.11 -0.86 11.27
N ALA A 78 -11.86 -1.91 11.59
CA ALA A 78 -12.33 -2.13 12.97
C ALA A 78 -11.17 -2.27 13.96
N ALA A 79 -10.10 -2.99 13.60
CA ALA A 79 -8.92 -3.09 14.46
C ALA A 79 -8.21 -1.74 14.68
N VAL A 80 -8.19 -0.87 13.67
CA VAL A 80 -7.66 0.50 13.79
C VAL A 80 -8.54 1.35 14.73
N GLU A 81 -9.86 1.24 14.63
CA GLU A 81 -10.80 1.96 15.50
C GLU A 81 -10.70 1.51 16.96
N GLU A 82 -10.28 0.27 17.22
CA GLU A 82 -10.11 -0.30 18.55
C GLU A 82 -8.73 -0.05 19.18
N ILE A 83 -7.79 0.59 18.48
CA ILE A 83 -6.46 0.89 19.03
C ILE A 83 -6.59 1.80 20.26
N ASP A 84 -6.03 1.33 21.36
CA ASP A 84 -5.97 2.02 22.64
C ASP A 84 -4.56 2.55 23.00
N ASP A 85 -3.53 2.06 22.32
CA ASP A 85 -2.12 2.45 22.52
C ASP A 85 -1.35 2.54 21.19
N LEU A 86 -1.08 3.77 20.78
CA LEU A 86 -0.30 4.08 19.57
C LEU A 86 1.21 3.86 19.75
N GLU A 87 1.69 3.69 20.98
CA GLU A 87 3.09 3.39 21.29
C GLU A 87 3.35 1.88 21.43
N ARG A 88 2.30 1.05 21.35
CA ARG A 88 2.44 -0.40 21.35
C ARG A 88 3.41 -0.82 20.24
N THR A 89 4.39 -1.63 20.60
CA THR A 89 5.31 -2.22 19.65
C THR A 89 4.56 -3.14 18.70
N THR A 90 4.79 -2.93 17.41
CA THR A 90 4.40 -3.80 16.30
C THR A 90 5.64 -4.46 15.73
N HIS A 91 5.50 -5.70 15.29
CA HIS A 91 6.61 -6.54 14.85
C HIS A 91 6.53 -6.76 13.34
N LEU A 92 7.35 -6.04 12.58
CA LEU A 92 7.42 -6.14 11.13
C LEU A 92 8.66 -6.94 10.72
N THR A 93 8.63 -7.54 9.52
CA THR A 93 9.76 -8.36 9.02
C THR A 93 11.08 -7.59 8.91
N TYR A 94 11.00 -6.26 8.85
CA TYR A 94 12.14 -5.35 8.73
C TYR A 94 12.42 -4.54 10.01
N GLY A 95 11.69 -4.77 11.11
CA GLY A 95 11.95 -4.11 12.39
C GLY A 95 10.73 -3.97 13.30
N ASP A 96 10.99 -3.52 14.51
CA ASP A 96 9.98 -3.20 15.51
C ASP A 96 9.68 -1.70 15.51
N PHE A 97 8.39 -1.35 15.46
CA PHE A 97 7.94 0.04 15.35
C PHE A 97 6.73 0.31 16.26
N PRO A 98 6.55 1.54 16.78
CA PRO A 98 5.29 1.94 17.40
C PRO A 98 4.11 1.80 16.43
N ALA A 99 2.92 1.46 16.93
CA ALA A 99 1.72 1.30 16.11
C ALA A 99 1.41 2.54 15.25
N ARG A 100 1.68 3.76 15.75
CA ARG A 100 1.56 4.98 14.94
C ARG A 100 2.40 4.98 13.66
N GLU A 101 3.63 4.47 13.75
CA GLU A 101 4.59 4.49 12.64
C GLU A 101 4.23 3.39 11.65
N TYR A 102 3.82 2.23 12.15
CA TYR A 102 3.20 1.19 11.33
C TYR A 102 2.00 1.72 10.52
N LEU A 103 1.08 2.47 11.15
CA LEU A 103 -0.06 3.08 10.46
C LEU A 103 0.38 4.06 9.37
N THR A 104 1.40 4.88 9.62
CA THR A 104 1.99 5.76 8.60
C THR A 104 2.58 4.96 7.44
N HIS A 105 3.32 3.87 7.72
CA HIS A 105 3.92 3.01 6.70
C HIS A 105 2.85 2.40 5.79
N ILE A 106 1.83 1.75 6.36
CA ILE A 106 0.80 1.07 5.56
C ILE A 106 -0.07 2.07 4.79
N THR A 107 -0.37 3.24 5.38
CA THR A 107 -1.17 4.27 4.71
C THR A 107 -0.42 4.84 3.50
N THR A 108 0.89 5.12 3.67
CA THR A 108 1.75 5.61 2.59
C THR A 108 1.88 4.59 1.46
N PHE A 109 2.20 3.34 1.80
CA PHE A 109 2.33 2.27 0.83
C PHE A 109 1.03 2.04 0.05
N ARG A 110 -0.11 1.93 0.74
CA ARG A 110 -1.42 1.66 0.13
C ARG A 110 -1.92 2.83 -0.71
N GLY A 111 -1.78 4.07 -0.23
CA GLY A 111 -2.22 5.26 -0.96
C GLY A 111 -1.50 5.42 -2.30
N LEU A 112 -0.17 5.30 -2.30
CA LEU A 112 0.62 5.36 -3.52
C LEU A 112 0.32 4.18 -4.46
N ARG A 113 0.09 2.99 -3.91
CA ARG A 113 -0.22 1.80 -4.70
C ARG A 113 -1.61 1.82 -5.31
N ALA A 114 -2.58 2.44 -4.64
CA ALA A 114 -3.92 2.65 -5.18
C ALA A 114 -3.86 3.48 -6.49
N TYR A 115 -3.03 4.54 -6.50
CA TYR A 115 -2.73 5.31 -7.71
C TYR A 115 -2.11 4.42 -8.80
N ASP A 116 -1.06 3.66 -8.46
CA ASP A 116 -0.33 2.81 -9.43
C ASP A 116 -1.28 1.78 -10.08
N ILE A 117 -2.12 1.12 -9.28
CA ILE A 117 -3.11 0.15 -9.77
C ILE A 117 -4.17 0.85 -10.63
N ALA A 118 -4.71 1.99 -10.17
CA ALA A 118 -5.72 2.75 -10.91
C ALA A 118 -5.23 3.14 -12.31
N LYS A 119 -3.98 3.61 -12.40
CA LYS A 119 -3.31 3.96 -13.66
C LYS A 119 -3.26 2.76 -14.61
N VAL A 120 -2.78 1.62 -14.12
CA VAL A 120 -2.62 0.39 -14.92
C VAL A 120 -3.96 -0.15 -15.43
N ILE A 121 -5.02 -0.08 -14.62
CA ILE A 121 -6.35 -0.60 -15.01
C ILE A 121 -7.22 0.41 -15.76
N GLY A 122 -6.71 1.63 -16.01
CA GLY A 122 -7.45 2.72 -16.64
C GLY A 122 -8.64 3.22 -15.81
N ALA A 123 -8.52 3.19 -14.47
CA ALA A 123 -9.48 3.77 -13.55
C ALA A 123 -9.12 5.23 -13.22
N ASP A 124 -10.01 5.90 -12.48
CA ASP A 124 -9.73 7.24 -11.96
C ASP A 124 -8.56 7.18 -10.98
N THR A 125 -7.53 8.00 -11.24
CA THR A 125 -6.32 8.11 -10.44
C THR A 125 -6.39 9.22 -9.40
N GLN A 126 -7.49 9.98 -9.33
CA GLN A 126 -7.68 11.02 -8.34
C GLN A 126 -7.87 10.41 -6.94
N LEU A 127 -6.91 10.64 -6.06
CA LEU A 127 -7.01 10.29 -4.66
C LEU A 127 -7.84 11.34 -3.89
N PRO A 128 -8.50 10.97 -2.78
CA PRO A 128 -9.18 11.94 -1.93
C PRO A 128 -8.23 13.06 -1.48
N PRO A 129 -8.61 14.35 -1.57
CA PRO A 129 -7.73 15.47 -1.23
C PRO A 129 -7.13 15.40 0.18
N ASP A 130 -7.93 14.97 1.17
CA ASP A 130 -7.47 14.84 2.56
C ASP A 130 -6.43 13.70 2.72
N LEU A 131 -6.55 12.63 1.92
CA LEU A 131 -5.54 11.57 1.87
C LEU A 131 -4.25 12.10 1.25
N VAL A 132 -4.34 12.84 0.13
CA VAL A 132 -3.17 13.44 -0.52
C VAL A 132 -2.45 14.40 0.44
N GLN A 133 -3.19 15.22 1.18
CA GLN A 133 -2.62 16.12 2.17
C GLN A 133 -1.92 15.35 3.30
N GLY A 134 -2.57 14.34 3.89
CA GLY A 134 -1.96 13.52 4.93
C GLY A 134 -0.70 12.79 4.46
N LEU A 135 -0.73 12.22 3.25
CA LEU A 135 0.45 11.59 2.66
C LEU A 135 1.56 12.60 2.41
N TRP A 136 1.24 13.81 1.93
CA TRP A 136 2.23 14.85 1.75
C TRP A 136 2.91 15.24 3.06
N ASP A 137 2.13 15.47 4.12
CA ASP A 137 2.67 15.89 5.41
C ASP A 137 3.62 14.86 6.03
N GLU A 138 3.35 13.56 5.81
CA GLU A 138 4.22 12.46 6.27
C GLU A 138 5.43 12.23 5.35
N VAL A 139 5.24 12.27 4.03
CA VAL A 139 6.27 11.93 3.04
C VAL A 139 7.26 13.07 2.84
N ALA A 140 6.78 14.32 2.73
CA ALA A 140 7.62 15.46 2.35
C ALA A 140 8.84 15.68 3.27
N PRO A 141 8.73 15.55 4.61
CA PRO A 141 9.88 15.70 5.50
C PRO A 141 10.92 14.58 5.37
N HIS A 142 10.51 13.36 4.99
CA HIS A 142 11.32 12.15 5.04
C HIS A 142 11.74 11.61 3.67
N ALA A 143 11.26 12.22 2.57
CA ALA A 143 11.40 11.66 1.23
C ALA A 143 12.86 11.39 0.78
N GLU A 144 13.81 12.26 1.16
CA GLU A 144 15.23 12.05 0.85
C GLU A 144 15.82 10.85 1.61
N GLU A 145 15.45 10.68 2.87
CA GLU A 145 15.88 9.56 3.70
C GLU A 145 15.30 8.24 3.16
N TRP A 146 13.99 8.21 2.92
CA TRP A 146 13.32 7.04 2.36
C TRP A 146 13.84 6.67 0.96
N ARG A 147 14.24 7.66 0.15
CA ARG A 147 14.94 7.39 -1.11
C ARG A 147 16.32 6.78 -0.91
N ALA A 148 17.09 7.25 0.07
CA ALA A 148 18.39 6.66 0.40
C ALA A 148 18.27 5.21 0.91
N LEU A 149 17.14 4.87 1.54
CA LEU A 149 16.78 3.51 1.95
C LEU A 149 16.18 2.66 0.82
N GLY A 150 15.98 3.23 -0.37
CA GLY A 150 15.43 2.53 -1.53
C GLY A 150 13.91 2.37 -1.54
N VAL A 151 13.19 3.03 -0.62
CA VAL A 151 11.71 3.04 -0.56
C VAL A 151 11.12 3.81 -1.74
N PHE A 152 11.76 4.92 -2.13
CA PHE A 152 11.35 5.73 -3.28
C PHE A 152 12.35 5.70 -4.41
N GLY A 153 11.84 5.84 -5.63
CA GLY A 153 12.66 6.05 -6.82
C GLY A 153 13.25 7.47 -6.89
N SER A 154 14.01 7.71 -7.96
CA SER A 154 14.49 9.05 -8.30
C SER A 154 13.33 10.03 -8.41
N ARG A 155 13.49 11.22 -7.85
CA ARG A 155 12.49 12.29 -7.96
C ARG A 155 12.19 12.59 -9.43
N VAL A 156 10.90 12.70 -9.75
CA VAL A 156 10.42 13.21 -11.04
C VAL A 156 10.09 14.68 -10.87
N GLU A 157 10.63 15.53 -11.75
CA GLU A 157 10.35 16.96 -11.75
C GLU A 157 8.90 17.21 -12.20
N VAL A 158 8.17 18.00 -11.43
CA VAL A 158 6.84 18.51 -11.77
C VAL A 158 6.83 20.03 -11.60
N PRO A 159 5.97 20.77 -12.31
CA PRO A 159 5.83 22.21 -12.11
C PRO A 159 5.50 22.57 -10.65
N ASP A 160 6.05 23.68 -10.16
CA ASP A 160 5.80 24.15 -8.79
C ASP A 160 4.32 24.51 -8.54
N ASP A 161 3.56 24.79 -9.60
CA ASP A 161 2.12 25.06 -9.57
C ASP A 161 1.25 23.82 -9.87
N ALA A 162 1.86 22.63 -9.99
CA ALA A 162 1.12 21.38 -10.11
C ALA A 162 0.28 21.14 -8.84
N ASN A 163 -0.80 20.35 -8.97
CA ASN A 163 -1.61 20.01 -7.80
C ASN A 163 -0.81 19.15 -6.81
N LEU A 164 -1.27 19.07 -5.56
CA LEU A 164 -0.54 18.40 -4.49
C LEU A 164 -0.32 16.90 -4.76
N GLN A 165 -1.25 16.25 -5.48
CA GLN A 165 -1.08 14.84 -5.85
C GLN A 165 0.08 14.67 -6.83
N ASP A 166 0.17 15.51 -7.86
CA ASP A 166 1.28 15.45 -8.82
C ASP A 166 2.63 15.74 -8.15
N GLN A 167 2.67 16.68 -7.20
CA GLN A 167 3.85 16.95 -6.39
C GLN A 167 4.25 15.75 -5.52
N LEU A 168 3.29 15.12 -4.85
CA LEU A 168 3.51 13.90 -4.06
C LEU A 168 4.02 12.74 -4.94
N LEU A 169 3.43 12.54 -6.11
CA LEU A 169 3.85 11.53 -7.07
C LEU A 169 5.29 11.79 -7.53
N GLY A 170 5.59 13.01 -7.97
CA GLY A 170 6.93 13.39 -8.41
C GLY A 170 7.98 13.21 -7.31
N LEU A 171 7.65 13.59 -6.08
CA LEU A 171 8.51 13.42 -4.91
C LEU A 171 8.85 11.94 -4.62
N THR A 172 7.88 11.05 -4.80
CA THR A 172 8.04 9.59 -4.59
C THR A 172 8.57 8.84 -5.81
N GLY A 173 8.93 9.57 -6.87
CA GLY A 173 9.50 9.03 -8.10
C GLY A 173 8.51 8.43 -9.08
N ARG A 174 7.22 8.76 -8.93
CA ARG A 174 6.15 8.42 -9.89
C ARG A 174 6.00 9.54 -10.89
N ASP A 175 5.96 9.19 -12.18
CA ASP A 175 5.65 10.14 -13.24
C ASP A 175 4.12 10.27 -13.42
N PRO A 176 3.52 11.43 -13.11
CA PRO A 176 2.08 11.66 -13.29
C PRO A 176 1.68 11.82 -14.77
N TRP A 177 2.63 12.02 -15.69
CA TRP A 177 2.38 12.31 -17.10
C TRP A 177 2.62 11.12 -18.03
N GLN A 178 3.37 10.13 -17.58
CA GLN A 178 3.61 8.91 -18.34
C GLN A 178 2.30 8.16 -18.56
N SER A 179 1.98 7.82 -19.81
CA SER A 179 0.81 7.01 -20.19
C SER A 179 1.10 5.52 -20.12
#